data_AF-A0A962C5P8-F1
#
_entry.id   AF-A0A962C5P8-F1
#
_cell.length_a   1.000
_cell.length_b   1.000
_cell.length_c   1.000
_cell.angle_alpha   90.00
_cell.angle_beta   90.00
_cell.angle_gamma   90.00
#
_symmetry.space_group_name_H-M   'P 1'
#
loop_
_entity.id
_entity.type
_entity.pdbx_description
1 polymer ?
#
loop_
_entity_poly.entity_id
_entity_poly.type
_entity_poly.pdbx_seq_one_letter_code
_entity_poly.pdbx_strand_id
1 'polypeptide(L)'
;PIDDHSADDVEIAHSADMETYFAQPWVQEVLNDPRFLPMKNAARNLNTPEQVLETYRMLNAGHARRDAEVIDRYLRRMLPRDESDLTGRTQIATLETRNLRQVANIREVASQYPGRKLLVIIGASHKPWLHAYLSMMTDIVLVDASEILR
;
A
#
# COMPACT_ATOMS: atom_id res chain seq x y z
N PRO A 1 -13.69 6.75 5.47
CA PRO A 1 -13.06 5.54 6.04
C PRO A 1 -11.69 5.30 5.37
N ILE A 2 -10.70 4.71 6.06
CA ILE A 2 -9.40 4.38 5.46
C ILE A 2 -9.22 2.86 5.51
N ASP A 3 -10.06 2.17 4.74
CA ASP A 3 -10.18 0.71 4.79
C ASP A 3 -9.38 0.07 3.64
N ASP A 4 -8.47 -0.83 3.96
CA ASP A 4 -7.66 -1.59 3.00
C ASP A 4 -8.44 -2.74 2.35
N HIS A 5 -9.53 -3.18 2.99
CA HIS A 5 -10.35 -4.31 2.52
C HIS A 5 -11.54 -3.86 1.66
N SER A 6 -11.60 -2.58 1.32
CA SER A 6 -12.76 -2.00 0.63
C SER A 6 -12.98 -2.53 -0.80
N ALA A 7 -12.04 -3.30 -1.36
CA ALA A 7 -12.11 -3.87 -2.71
C ALA A 7 -11.83 -5.39 -2.75
N ASP A 8 -11.88 -6.06 -1.61
CA ASP A 8 -11.57 -7.50 -1.51
C ASP A 8 -12.58 -8.37 -2.25
N ASP A 9 -13.79 -7.86 -2.51
CA ASP A 9 -14.83 -8.55 -3.28
C ASP A 9 -14.33 -8.99 -4.67
N VAL A 10 -13.56 -8.13 -5.34
CA VAL A 10 -12.96 -8.44 -6.64
C VAL A 10 -11.85 -9.49 -6.49
N GLU A 11 -10.99 -9.35 -5.48
CA GLU A 11 -9.91 -10.30 -5.23
C GLU A 11 -10.44 -11.70 -4.90
N ILE A 12 -11.49 -11.79 -4.07
CA ILE A 12 -12.18 -13.03 -3.72
C ILE A 12 -12.80 -13.69 -4.95
N ALA A 13 -13.48 -12.90 -5.80
CA ALA A 13 -14.11 -13.39 -7.02
C ALA A 13 -13.10 -14.00 -8.03
N HIS A 14 -11.84 -13.57 -7.97
CA HIS A 14 -10.75 -14.02 -8.84
C HIS A 14 -9.68 -14.85 -8.11
N SER A 15 -9.98 -15.36 -6.91
CA SER A 15 -8.99 -16.01 -6.03
C SER A 15 -8.19 -17.16 -6.67
N ALA A 16 -8.83 -18.01 -7.48
CA ALA A 16 -8.14 -19.12 -8.17
C ALA A 16 -7.16 -18.62 -9.26
N ASP A 17 -7.55 -17.58 -10.00
CA ASP A 17 -6.69 -16.95 -11.00
C ASP A 17 -5.52 -16.26 -10.31
N MET A 18 -5.78 -15.57 -9.19
CA MET A 18 -4.77 -14.91 -8.37
C MET A 18 -3.76 -15.92 -7.82
N GLU A 19 -4.21 -17.06 -7.29
CA GLU A 19 -3.31 -18.12 -6.81
C GLU A 19 -2.36 -18.59 -7.92
N THR A 20 -2.90 -18.85 -9.11
CA THR A 20 -2.11 -19.25 -10.29
C THR A 20 -1.13 -18.15 -10.72
N TYR A 21 -1.58 -16.89 -10.69
CA TYR A 21 -0.76 -15.74 -11.03
C TYR A 21 0.40 -15.55 -10.04
N PHE A 22 0.13 -15.60 -8.73
CA PHE A 22 1.16 -15.47 -7.71
C PHE A 22 2.13 -16.67 -7.68
N ALA A 23 1.72 -17.84 -8.18
CA ALA A 23 2.59 -19.00 -8.32
C ALA A 23 3.62 -18.88 -9.48
N GLN A 24 3.50 -17.86 -10.34
CA GLN A 24 4.42 -17.70 -11.47
C GLN A 24 5.88 -17.50 -11.01
N PRO A 25 6.88 -18.09 -11.68
CA PRO A 25 8.27 -18.07 -11.22
C PRO A 25 8.86 -16.67 -11.00
N TRP A 26 8.53 -15.73 -11.88
CA TRP A 26 9.01 -14.34 -11.76
C TRP A 26 8.36 -13.61 -10.58
N VAL A 27 7.11 -13.94 -10.22
CA VAL A 27 6.45 -13.42 -9.02
C VAL A 27 7.13 -13.97 -7.78
N GLN A 28 7.42 -15.27 -7.78
CA GLN A 28 8.14 -15.93 -6.69
C GLN A 28 9.57 -15.39 -6.52
N GLU A 29 10.26 -15.05 -7.61
CA GLU A 29 11.57 -14.38 -7.55
C GLU A 29 11.47 -13.06 -6.79
N VAL A 30 10.48 -12.23 -7.13
CA VAL A 30 10.24 -10.95 -6.45
C VAL A 30 9.89 -11.17 -4.98
N LEU A 31 8.95 -12.07 -4.68
CA LEU A 31 8.52 -12.37 -3.32
C LEU A 31 9.67 -12.91 -2.47
N ASN A 32 10.64 -13.62 -3.06
CA ASN A 32 11.78 -14.21 -2.36
C ASN A 32 13.02 -13.33 -2.30
N ASP A 33 12.93 -12.07 -2.72
CA ASP A 33 14.03 -11.11 -2.58
C ASP A 33 14.43 -10.97 -1.10
N PRO A 34 15.73 -11.14 -0.76
CA PRO A 34 16.22 -11.08 0.63
C PRO A 34 15.89 -9.78 1.35
N ARG A 35 15.62 -8.69 0.63
CA ARG A 35 15.19 -7.41 1.21
C ARG A 35 13.86 -7.52 1.97
N PHE A 36 13.01 -8.49 1.62
CA PHE A 36 11.75 -8.76 2.34
C PHE A 36 11.94 -9.68 3.56
N LEU A 37 13.12 -10.26 3.77
CA LEU A 37 13.34 -11.23 4.86
C LEU A 37 13.02 -10.67 6.26
N PRO A 38 13.38 -9.41 6.62
CA PRO A 38 12.99 -8.85 7.91
C PRO A 38 11.47 -8.81 8.09
N MET A 39 10.73 -8.37 7.06
CA MET A 39 9.26 -8.33 7.09
C MET A 39 8.65 -9.73 7.18
N LYS A 40 9.17 -10.70 6.42
CA LYS A 40 8.72 -12.10 6.49
C LYS A 40 8.94 -12.71 7.87
N ASN A 41 10.09 -12.43 8.50
CA ASN A 41 10.39 -12.93 9.84
C ASN A 41 9.48 -12.28 10.89
N ALA A 42 9.25 -10.97 10.80
CA ALA A 42 8.33 -10.26 11.68
C ALA A 42 6.90 -10.79 11.57
N ALA A 43 6.40 -11.03 10.35
CA ALA A 43 5.07 -11.60 10.13
C ALA A 43 4.89 -13.02 10.69
N ARG A 44 5.99 -13.80 10.83
CA ARG A 44 5.97 -15.15 11.43
C ARG A 44 6.12 -15.13 12.96
N ASN A 45 6.65 -14.04 13.51
CA ASN A 45 6.94 -13.87 14.93
C ASN A 45 5.94 -12.87 15.53
N LEU A 46 4.68 -13.29 15.68
CA LEU A 46 3.61 -12.49 16.29
C LEU A 46 2.93 -13.21 17.46
N ASN A 47 3.64 -14.14 18.10
CA ASN A 47 3.07 -15.08 19.07
C ASN A 47 3.09 -14.55 20.51
N THR A 48 3.80 -13.45 20.77
CA THR A 48 3.81 -12.79 22.10
C THR A 48 3.60 -11.27 21.96
N PRO A 49 3.14 -10.58 23.02
CA PRO A 49 3.02 -9.12 23.03
C PRO A 49 4.32 -8.40 22.67
N GLU A 50 5.47 -8.90 23.12
CA GLU A 50 6.79 -8.32 22.86
C GLU A 50 7.15 -8.43 21.37
N GLN A 51 6.89 -9.60 20.78
CA GLN A 51 7.11 -9.86 19.35
C GLN A 51 6.22 -8.97 18.46
N VAL A 52 4.96 -8.79 18.85
CA VAL A 52 4.04 -7.87 18.18
C VAL A 52 4.54 -6.43 18.28
N LEU A 53 4.95 -5.99 19.47
CA LEU A 53 5.48 -4.63 19.68
C LEU A 53 6.78 -4.40 18.90
N GLU A 54 7.67 -5.38 18.85
CA GLU A 54 8.89 -5.33 18.05
C GLU A 54 8.57 -5.20 16.56
N THR A 55 7.61 -5.96 16.05
CA THR A 55 7.14 -5.86 14.67
C THR A 55 6.60 -4.46 14.38
N TYR A 56 5.73 -3.92 15.24
CA TYR A 56 5.22 -2.56 15.09
C TYR A 56 6.33 -1.51 15.11
N ARG A 57 7.33 -1.64 16.01
CA ARG A 57 8.47 -0.72 16.06
C ARG A 57 9.31 -0.80 14.80
N MET A 58 9.56 -2.01 14.27
CA MET A 58 10.28 -2.22 13.03
C MET A 58 9.57 -1.55 11.85
N LEU A 59 8.25 -1.80 11.70
CA LEU A 59 7.43 -1.24 10.62
C LEU A 59 7.34 0.29 10.67
N ASN A 60 7.40 0.87 11.87
CA ASN A 60 7.34 2.33 12.09
C ASN A 60 8.71 2.99 12.25
N ALA A 61 9.82 2.25 12.21
CA ALA A 61 11.16 2.82 12.25
C ALA A 61 11.40 3.69 11.01
N GLY A 62 12.27 4.70 11.09
CA GLY A 62 12.60 5.64 10.00
C GLY A 62 13.15 5.00 8.71
N HIS A 63 13.21 3.67 8.65
CA HIS A 63 13.52 2.85 7.50
C HIS A 63 12.30 2.57 6.60
N ALA A 64 11.06 2.89 7.01
CA ALA A 64 9.83 2.66 6.23
C ALA A 64 9.83 3.32 4.84
N ARG A 65 10.72 4.30 4.60
CA ARG A 65 10.98 4.86 3.27
C ARG A 65 11.58 3.82 2.30
N ARG A 66 12.39 2.86 2.78
CA ARG A 66 12.85 1.71 1.99
C ARG A 66 11.71 0.77 1.64
N ASP A 67 10.74 0.58 2.53
CA ASP A 67 9.61 -0.31 2.29
C ASP A 67 8.65 0.27 1.25
N ALA A 68 8.42 1.60 1.26
CA ALA A 68 7.65 2.26 0.21
C ALA A 68 8.31 2.15 -1.18
N GLU A 69 9.63 2.21 -1.28
CA GLU A 69 10.36 1.95 -2.54
C GLU A 69 10.30 0.48 -2.95
N VAL A 70 10.29 -0.43 -1.99
CA VAL A 70 10.16 -1.86 -2.23
C VAL A 70 8.73 -2.19 -2.68
N ILE A 71 7.73 -1.54 -2.10
CA ILE A 71 6.33 -1.64 -2.49
C ILE A 71 6.08 -0.99 -3.85
N ASP A 72 6.61 0.20 -4.13
CA ASP A 72 6.57 0.79 -5.48
C ASP A 72 7.24 -0.12 -6.52
N ARG A 73 8.39 -0.73 -6.19
CA ARG A 73 9.02 -1.74 -7.05
C ARG A 73 8.21 -3.02 -7.18
N TYR A 74 7.53 -3.47 -6.14
CA TYR A 74 6.65 -4.63 -6.15
C TYR A 74 5.45 -4.36 -7.07
N LEU A 75 4.77 -3.22 -6.88
CA LEU A 75 3.62 -2.77 -7.67
C LEU A 75 3.99 -2.54 -9.14
N ARG A 76 5.12 -1.89 -9.43
CA ARG A 76 5.60 -1.69 -10.80
C ARG A 76 6.03 -2.99 -11.48
N ARG A 77 6.43 -4.01 -10.73
CA ARG A 77 6.78 -5.33 -11.27
C ARG A 77 5.58 -6.25 -11.41
N MET A 78 4.52 -6.01 -10.63
CA MET A 78 3.20 -6.64 -10.76
C MET A 78 2.39 -6.07 -11.92
N LEU A 79 2.85 -4.99 -12.55
CA LEU A 79 2.29 -4.55 -13.82
C LEU A 79 2.44 -5.68 -14.84
N PRO A 80 1.35 -6.14 -15.46
CA PRO A 80 1.39 -7.26 -16.39
C PRO A 80 2.36 -6.93 -17.52
N ARG A 81 3.33 -7.83 -17.73
CA ARG A 81 4.32 -7.70 -18.80
C ARG A 81 3.73 -8.04 -20.17
N ASP A 82 2.63 -8.77 -20.15
CA ASP A 82 1.87 -9.18 -21.32
C ASP A 82 0.47 -8.54 -21.27
N GLU A 83 0.02 -7.99 -22.39
CA GLU A 83 -1.32 -7.42 -22.51
C GLU A 83 -2.43 -8.47 -22.35
N SER A 84 -2.12 -9.76 -22.54
CA SER A 84 -3.07 -10.86 -22.29
C SER A 84 -3.22 -11.23 -20.81
N ASP A 85 -2.37 -10.72 -19.93
CA ASP A 85 -2.43 -11.03 -18.49
C ASP A 85 -3.49 -10.18 -17.79
N LEU A 86 -4.72 -10.69 -17.83
CA LEU A 86 -5.89 -10.05 -17.23
C LEU A 86 -5.85 -10.11 -15.70
N THR A 87 -5.23 -11.13 -15.10
CA THR A 87 -5.17 -11.30 -13.65
C THR A 87 -4.29 -10.25 -13.00
N GLY A 88 -3.10 -9.97 -13.56
CA GLY A 88 -2.26 -8.87 -13.10
C GLY A 88 -2.95 -7.51 -13.22
N ARG A 89 -3.72 -7.29 -14.30
CA ARG A 89 -4.53 -6.07 -14.46
C ARG A 89 -5.62 -5.96 -13.40
N THR A 90 -6.34 -7.04 -13.13
CA THR A 90 -7.34 -7.10 -12.07
C THR A 90 -6.72 -6.78 -10.71
N GLN A 91 -5.54 -7.35 -10.39
CA GLN A 91 -4.86 -7.09 -9.13
C GLN A 91 -4.52 -5.61 -8.96
N ILE A 92 -3.93 -5.00 -9.99
CA ILE A 92 -3.61 -3.57 -9.96
C ILE A 92 -4.88 -2.72 -9.84
N ALA A 93 -5.92 -3.01 -10.62
CA ALA A 93 -7.18 -2.28 -10.56
C ALA A 93 -7.82 -2.34 -9.16
N THR A 94 -7.75 -3.49 -8.48
CA THR A 94 -8.23 -3.65 -7.09
C THR A 94 -7.39 -2.82 -6.12
N LEU A 95 -6.07 -2.81 -6.27
CA LEU A 95 -5.16 -1.97 -5.47
C LEU A 95 -5.39 -0.48 -5.71
N GLU A 96 -5.63 -0.05 -6.95
CA GLU A 96 -5.96 1.33 -7.26
C GLU A 96 -7.31 1.74 -6.68
N THR A 97 -8.33 0.89 -6.85
CA THR A 97 -9.70 1.17 -6.41
C THR A 97 -9.78 1.39 -4.90
N ARG A 98 -9.13 0.54 -4.09
CA ARG A 98 -9.09 0.74 -2.63
C ARG A 98 -8.41 2.06 -2.25
N ASN A 99 -7.31 2.43 -2.91
CA ASN A 99 -6.61 3.69 -2.65
C ASN A 99 -7.42 4.91 -3.10
N LEU A 100 -8.10 4.85 -4.25
CA LEU A 100 -8.99 5.91 -4.73
C LEU A 100 -10.15 6.16 -3.77
N ARG A 101 -10.74 5.09 -3.20
CA ARG A 101 -11.78 5.21 -2.16
C ARG A 101 -11.24 5.90 -0.90
N GLN A 102 -10.03 5.55 -0.45
CA GLN A 102 -9.38 6.24 0.67
C GLN A 102 -9.12 7.73 0.37
N VAL A 103 -8.65 8.05 -0.85
CA VAL A 103 -8.42 9.44 -1.30
C VAL A 103 -9.72 10.23 -1.37
N ALA A 104 -10.80 9.64 -1.87
CA ALA A 104 -12.11 10.27 -1.89
C ALA A 104 -12.58 10.66 -0.48
N ASN A 105 -12.39 9.77 0.50
CA ASN A 105 -12.71 10.04 1.90
C ASN A 105 -11.85 11.16 2.50
N ILE A 106 -10.54 11.20 2.19
CA ILE A 106 -9.66 12.30 2.62
C ILE A 106 -10.13 13.63 2.03
N ARG A 107 -10.49 13.64 0.74
CA ARG A 107 -10.97 14.83 0.03
C ARG A 107 -12.30 15.34 0.62
N GLU A 108 -13.21 14.43 0.95
CA GLU A 108 -14.48 14.75 1.62
C GLU A 108 -14.25 15.42 2.98
N VAL A 109 -13.31 14.93 3.78
CA VAL A 109 -12.96 15.59 5.05
C VAL A 109 -12.32 16.95 4.78
N ALA A 110 -11.43 17.06 3.80
CA ALA A 110 -10.77 18.33 3.47
C ALA A 110 -11.78 19.43 3.06
N SER A 111 -12.85 19.07 2.33
CA SER A 111 -13.88 20.04 1.91
C SER A 111 -14.70 20.59 3.09
N GLN A 112 -14.82 19.84 4.18
CA GLN A 112 -15.48 20.28 5.41
C GLN A 112 -14.62 21.25 6.24
N TYR A 113 -13.31 21.28 6.00
CA TYR A 113 -12.36 22.10 6.75
C TYR A 113 -11.42 22.93 5.85
N PRO A 114 -11.94 23.90 5.06
CA PRO A 114 -11.11 24.70 4.16
C PRO A 114 -9.96 25.43 4.87
N GLY A 115 -8.78 25.42 4.25
CA GLY A 115 -7.58 26.09 4.76
C GLY A 115 -6.92 25.46 5.99
N ARG A 116 -7.40 24.28 6.43
CA ARG A 116 -6.81 23.55 7.56
C ARG A 116 -5.80 22.52 7.08
N LYS A 117 -4.88 22.14 7.98
CA LYS A 117 -3.96 21.02 7.77
C LYS A 117 -4.64 19.73 8.20
N LEU A 118 -4.57 18.69 7.38
CA LEU A 118 -5.05 17.35 7.69
C LEU A 118 -3.83 16.42 7.87
N LEU A 119 -3.77 15.72 8.99
CA LEU A 119 -2.81 14.63 9.21
C LEU A 119 -3.49 13.30 8.86
N VAL A 120 -2.90 12.56 7.92
CA VAL A 120 -3.38 11.23 7.52
C VAL A 120 -2.39 10.19 8.01
N ILE A 121 -2.85 9.30 8.88
CA ILE A 121 -2.10 8.13 9.36
C ILE A 121 -2.58 6.92 8.55
N ILE A 122 -1.65 6.25 7.86
CA ILE A 122 -1.97 5.18 6.93
C ILE A 122 -0.81 4.19 6.82
N GLY A 123 -1.08 2.95 6.41
CA GLY A 123 -0.06 1.97 6.07
C GLY A 123 0.89 2.49 4.98
N ALA A 124 2.19 2.19 5.11
CA ALA A 124 3.23 2.73 4.23
C ALA A 124 3.02 2.38 2.75
N SER A 125 2.38 1.24 2.46
CA SER A 125 2.05 0.77 1.10
C SER A 125 1.10 1.69 0.34
N HIS A 126 0.24 2.43 1.03
CA HIS A 126 -0.73 3.34 0.42
C HIS A 126 -0.12 4.69 0.06
N LYS A 127 0.95 5.10 0.74
CA LYS A 127 1.51 6.45 0.63
C LYS A 127 1.84 6.85 -0.81
N PRO A 128 2.47 6.00 -1.66
CA PRO A 128 2.73 6.36 -3.06
C PRO A 128 1.45 6.66 -3.85
N TRP A 129 0.39 5.86 -3.68
CA TRP A 129 -0.90 6.04 -4.34
C TRP A 129 -1.61 7.32 -3.89
N LEU A 130 -1.69 7.52 -2.58
CA LEU A 130 -2.29 8.72 -2.00
C LEU A 130 -1.55 9.98 -2.46
N HIS A 131 -0.21 9.96 -2.47
CA HIS A 131 0.57 11.08 -3.02
C HIS A 131 0.23 11.35 -4.48
N ALA A 132 0.23 10.31 -5.33
CA ALA A 132 -0.06 10.47 -6.76
C ALA A 132 -1.46 11.08 -6.97
N TYR A 133 -2.49 10.51 -6.37
CA TYR A 133 -3.87 10.96 -6.60
C TYR A 133 -4.20 12.29 -5.89
N LEU A 134 -3.75 12.51 -4.66
CA LEU A 134 -3.99 13.79 -3.97
C LEU A 134 -3.25 14.94 -4.65
N SER A 135 -2.09 14.70 -5.26
CA SER A 135 -1.35 15.73 -6.00
C SER A 135 -2.07 16.22 -7.26
N MET A 136 -3.08 15.47 -7.74
CA MET A 136 -3.94 15.89 -8.84
C MET A 136 -5.08 16.83 -8.41
N MET A 137 -5.32 16.99 -7.10
CA MET A 137 -6.42 17.80 -6.60
C MET A 137 -6.06 19.30 -6.64
N THR A 138 -6.98 20.12 -7.14
CA THR A 138 -6.73 21.54 -7.47
C THR A 138 -6.21 22.40 -6.32
N ASP A 139 -6.62 22.12 -5.09
CA ASP A 139 -6.37 22.94 -3.89
C ASP A 139 -5.79 22.13 -2.72
N ILE A 140 -5.27 20.92 -2.98
CA ILE A 140 -4.55 20.13 -1.97
C ILE A 140 -3.05 20.30 -2.18
N VAL A 141 -2.35 20.64 -1.09
CA VAL A 141 -0.89 20.70 -1.05
C VAL A 141 -0.39 19.62 -0.10
N LEU A 142 0.45 18.72 -0.62
CA LEU A 142 1.13 17.71 0.18
C LEU A 142 2.38 18.31 0.82
N VAL A 143 2.57 18.07 2.11
CA VAL A 143 3.72 18.57 2.88
C VAL A 143 4.37 17.43 3.66
N ASP A 144 5.67 17.52 3.94
CA ASP A 144 6.35 16.53 4.77
C ASP A 144 5.90 16.68 6.23
N ALA A 145 5.31 15.62 6.78
CA ALA A 145 4.83 15.62 8.16
C ALA A 145 5.96 15.87 9.17
N SER A 146 7.20 15.45 8.89
CA SER A 146 8.34 15.65 9.79
C SER A 146 8.79 17.12 9.89
N GLU A 147 8.47 17.94 8.90
CA GLU A 147 8.75 19.37 8.94
C GLU A 147 7.71 20.14 9.78
N ILE A 148 6.51 19.57 9.93
CA ILE A 148 5.34 20.21 10.54
C ILE A 148 5.09 19.71 11.98
N LEU A 149 5.27 18.42 12.22
CA LEU A 149 5.07 17.77 13.52
C LEU A 149 6.42 17.76 14.24
N ARG A 150 6.63 18.71 15.16
CA ARG A 150 7.81 18.78 16.03
C ARG A 150 7.45 18.35 17.45
#